data_AF-A0A6P2FQ10-F1
#
_entry.id   AF-A0A6P2FQ10-F1
#
_cell.length_a   1.000
_cell.length_b   1.000
_cell.length_c   1.000
_cell.angle_alpha   90.00
_cell.angle_beta   90.00
_cell.angle_gamma   90.00
#
_symmetry.space_group_name_H-M   'P 1'
#
loop_
_entity.id
_entity.type
_entity.pdbx_description
1 polymer ?
#
loop_
_entity_poly.entity_id
_entity_poly.type
_entity_poly.pdbx_seq_one_letter_code
_entity_poly.pdbx_strand_id
1 'polypeptide(L)'
;MGRRHCAETGSRKRTDCCTLGEQEGVGVVSQKYLAGARLVRAFNTMSYVIFAREAHRPDPKLAVPIAGDDTHAVQVAAGLVRDAGFDPVLVGKLADARRFQRGGPGYGQPVSAAELKQKLSLAP
;
A
#
# COMPACT_ATOMS: atom_id res chain seq x y z
N MET A 1 -17.85 38.52 15.50
CA MET A 1 -18.95 38.37 14.52
C MET A 1 -18.41 38.68 13.14
N GLY A 2 -18.50 37.75 12.20
CA GLY A 2 -18.02 37.97 10.83
C GLY A 2 -17.93 36.67 10.06
N ARG A 3 -19.09 36.12 9.66
CA ARG A 3 -19.16 34.99 8.72
C ARG A 3 -18.59 35.48 7.39
N ARG A 4 -17.47 34.92 6.94
CA ARG A 4 -17.03 35.05 5.55
C ARG A 4 -17.45 33.81 4.77
N HIS A 5 -18.26 34.10 3.77
CA HIS A 5 -18.85 33.24 2.75
C HIS A 5 -17.87 32.18 2.23
N CYS A 6 -18.31 30.93 2.24
CA CYS A 6 -17.73 29.86 1.44
C CYS A 6 -17.97 30.18 -0.04
N ALA A 7 -16.90 30.31 -0.82
CA ALA A 7 -16.96 30.08 -2.25
C ALA A 7 -16.83 28.57 -2.49
N GLU A 8 -17.95 27.95 -2.85
CA GLU A 8 -18.08 26.60 -3.39
C GLU A 8 -17.47 26.61 -4.80
N THR A 9 -16.54 25.74 -5.17
CA THR A 9 -16.83 24.43 -5.74
C THR A 9 -15.47 23.79 -6.11
N GLY A 10 -15.17 22.59 -5.60
CA GLY A 10 -14.02 21.77 -6.06
C GLY A 10 -12.92 21.42 -5.05
N SER A 11 -12.87 22.07 -3.88
CA SER A 11 -11.78 21.87 -2.89
C SER A 11 -12.12 20.88 -1.76
N ARG A 12 -13.42 20.76 -1.40
CA ARG A 12 -13.84 20.10 -0.14
C ARG A 12 -13.54 18.60 -0.06
N LYS A 13 -13.69 17.84 -1.17
CA LYS A 13 -13.39 16.39 -1.18
C LYS A 13 -11.91 16.05 -1.03
N ARG A 14 -11.01 16.94 -1.47
CA ARG A 14 -9.56 16.66 -1.49
C ARG A 14 -8.96 16.79 -0.09
N THR A 15 -9.41 17.79 0.67
CA THR A 15 -8.99 18.03 2.05
C THR A 15 -9.47 16.92 2.99
N ASP A 16 -10.69 16.39 2.77
CA ASP A 16 -11.22 15.25 3.52
C ASP A 16 -10.40 13.96 3.30
N CYS A 17 -10.03 13.67 2.04
CA CYS A 17 -9.30 12.44 1.71
C CYS A 17 -7.90 12.37 2.35
N CYS A 18 -7.16 13.49 2.39
CA CYS A 18 -5.84 13.54 3.01
C CYS A 18 -5.94 13.30 4.52
N THR A 19 -6.87 13.99 5.18
CA THR A 19 -7.07 13.91 6.63
C THR A 19 -7.54 12.51 7.05
N LEU A 20 -8.47 11.91 6.30
CA LEU A 20 -8.94 10.54 6.55
C LEU A 20 -7.87 9.49 6.23
N GLY A 21 -7.05 9.71 5.19
CA GLY A 21 -5.96 8.81 4.82
C GLY A 21 -4.88 8.71 5.89
N GLU A 22 -4.64 9.82 6.61
CA GLU A 22 -3.74 9.87 7.77
C GLU A 22 -4.33 9.19 9.02
N GLN A 23 -5.63 9.36 9.29
CA GLN A 23 -6.26 8.81 10.51
C GLN A 23 -6.71 7.34 10.39
N GLU A 24 -7.26 6.93 9.25
CA GLU A 24 -7.87 5.61 9.05
C GLU A 24 -7.03 4.69 8.14
N GLY A 25 -6.06 5.27 7.42
CA GLY A 25 -5.24 4.57 6.43
C GLY A 25 -5.83 4.64 5.01
N VAL A 26 -4.96 4.92 4.03
CA VAL A 26 -5.32 5.19 2.62
C VAL A 26 -6.15 4.06 1.98
N GLY A 27 -5.90 2.80 2.37
CA GLY A 27 -6.65 1.65 1.83
C GLY A 27 -8.13 1.66 2.22
N VAL A 28 -8.44 1.93 3.49
CA VAL A 28 -9.81 1.94 4.03
C VAL A 28 -10.60 3.13 3.46
N VAL A 29 -9.95 4.28 3.29
CA VAL A 29 -10.57 5.45 2.67
C VAL A 29 -10.90 5.19 1.19
N SER A 30 -10.01 4.50 0.47
CA SER A 30 -10.23 4.16 -0.95
C SER A 30 -11.44 3.26 -1.15
N GLN A 31 -11.72 2.33 -0.21
CA GLN A 31 -12.92 1.47 -0.26
C GLN A 31 -14.21 2.30 -0.25
N LYS A 32 -14.26 3.42 0.48
CA LYS A 32 -15.45 4.28 0.56
C LYS A 32 -15.78 4.95 -0.78
N TYR A 33 -14.79 5.15 -1.66
CA TYR A 33 -14.97 5.79 -2.96
C TYR A 33 -15.02 4.80 -4.13
N LEU A 34 -14.70 3.52 -3.90
CA LEU A 34 -14.63 2.47 -4.92
C LEU A 34 -15.56 1.31 -4.55
N ALA A 35 -16.85 1.63 -4.34
CA ALA A 35 -17.86 0.65 -4.00
C ALA A 35 -17.94 -0.47 -5.06
N GLY A 36 -17.91 -1.72 -4.61
CA GLY A 36 -17.94 -2.91 -5.48
C GLY A 36 -16.57 -3.36 -6.02
N ALA A 37 -15.50 -2.57 -5.82
CA ALA A 37 -14.15 -2.98 -6.20
C ALA A 37 -13.50 -3.88 -5.13
N ARG A 38 -12.73 -4.88 -5.59
CA ARG A 38 -11.82 -5.66 -4.72
C ARG A 38 -10.50 -4.91 -4.62
N LEU A 39 -10.20 -4.35 -3.46
CA LEU A 39 -9.02 -3.52 -3.25
C LEU A 39 -7.85 -4.29 -2.65
N VAL A 40 -6.69 -4.10 -3.26
CA VAL A 40 -5.40 -4.64 -2.84
C VAL A 40 -4.36 -3.52 -2.94
N ARG A 41 -3.53 -3.37 -1.92
CA ARG A 41 -2.39 -2.45 -1.91
C ARG A 41 -1.09 -3.23 -2.10
N ALA A 42 -0.33 -2.87 -3.12
CA ALA A 42 1.01 -3.36 -3.43
C ALA A 42 1.83 -2.21 -4.09
N PHE A 43 3.14 -2.37 -4.24
CA PHE A 43 4.08 -1.42 -4.89
C PHE A 43 4.19 -0.01 -4.31
N ASN A 44 3.34 0.36 -3.35
CA ASN A 44 3.29 1.69 -2.75
C ASN A 44 4.21 1.80 -1.51
N THR A 45 5.43 1.28 -1.61
CA THR A 45 6.41 1.28 -0.49
C THR A 45 7.66 2.08 -0.77
N MET A 46 7.98 2.32 -2.03
CA MET A 46 9.28 2.85 -2.48
C MET A 46 9.13 3.67 -3.76
N SER A 47 10.18 4.44 -4.10
CA SER A 47 10.27 5.13 -5.38
C SER A 47 10.32 4.14 -6.55
N TYR A 48 9.69 4.50 -7.67
CA TYR A 48 9.72 3.71 -8.90
C TYR A 48 11.15 3.42 -9.39
N VAL A 49 12.10 4.30 -9.11
CA VAL A 49 13.52 4.14 -9.50
C VAL A 49 14.12 2.89 -8.85
N ILE A 50 13.72 2.59 -7.60
CA ILE A 50 14.17 1.38 -6.90
C ILE A 50 13.56 0.15 -7.57
N PHE A 51 12.25 0.17 -7.87
CA PHE A 51 11.61 -0.94 -8.56
C PHE A 51 12.23 -1.20 -9.93
N ALA A 52 12.51 -0.17 -10.72
CA ALA A 52 13.15 -0.32 -12.02
C ALA A 52 14.57 -0.91 -11.93
N ARG A 53 15.34 -0.53 -10.90
CA ARG A 53 16.69 -1.03 -10.68
C ARG A 53 16.72 -2.47 -10.17
N GLU A 54 15.79 -2.83 -9.30
CA GLU A 54 15.81 -4.10 -8.57
C GLU A 54 14.94 -5.20 -9.21
N ALA A 55 14.15 -4.86 -10.23
CA ALA A 55 13.35 -5.84 -10.98
C ALA A 55 14.24 -6.94 -11.56
N HIS A 56 13.79 -8.19 -11.44
CA HIS A 56 14.48 -9.37 -11.97
C HIS A 56 15.93 -9.57 -11.47
N ARG A 57 16.31 -8.95 -10.34
CA ARG A 57 17.62 -9.20 -9.73
C ARG A 57 17.80 -10.67 -9.33
N PRO A 58 19.05 -11.18 -9.27
CA PRO A 58 19.32 -12.50 -8.72
C PRO A 58 18.80 -12.66 -7.28
N ASP A 59 18.56 -13.90 -6.87
CA ASP A 59 18.07 -14.18 -5.53
C ASP A 59 19.05 -13.71 -4.43
N PRO A 60 18.52 -13.29 -3.26
CA PRO A 60 17.09 -13.22 -2.94
C PRO A 60 16.41 -12.06 -3.67
N LYS A 61 15.20 -12.22 -4.24
CA LYS A 61 14.47 -11.11 -4.89
C LYS A 61 14.05 -9.99 -3.92
N LEU A 62 13.74 -8.81 -4.46
CA LEU A 62 13.23 -7.69 -3.66
C LEU A 62 11.79 -7.98 -3.21
N ALA A 63 11.51 -7.77 -1.93
CA ALA A 63 10.19 -7.99 -1.35
C ALA A 63 9.20 -6.87 -1.68
N VAL A 64 7.96 -7.25 -1.98
CA VAL A 64 6.84 -6.31 -2.16
C VAL A 64 5.71 -6.72 -1.23
N PRO A 65 5.38 -5.92 -0.20
CA PRO A 65 4.28 -6.23 0.68
C PRO A 65 2.93 -6.03 -0.02
N ILE A 66 2.00 -6.94 0.28
CA ILE A 66 0.64 -6.97 -0.26
C ILE A 66 -0.34 -7.04 0.90
N ALA A 67 -1.40 -6.22 0.84
CA ALA A 67 -2.51 -6.29 1.77
C ALA A 67 -3.85 -6.09 1.04
N GLY A 68 -4.86 -6.88 1.41
CA GLY A 68 -6.20 -6.81 0.83
C GLY A 68 -7.16 -7.73 1.57
N ASP A 69 -8.47 -7.44 1.48
CA ASP A 69 -9.50 -8.19 2.22
C ASP A 69 -10.06 -9.38 1.42
N ASP A 70 -9.98 -9.34 0.10
CA ASP A 70 -10.40 -10.43 -0.80
C ASP A 70 -9.21 -11.31 -1.16
N THR A 71 -9.23 -12.57 -0.74
CA THR A 71 -8.12 -13.50 -0.94
C THR A 71 -7.82 -13.75 -2.42
N HIS A 72 -8.84 -13.81 -3.28
CA HIS A 72 -8.64 -14.04 -4.71
C HIS A 72 -7.94 -12.83 -5.35
N ALA A 73 -8.36 -11.61 -5.04
CA ALA A 73 -7.70 -10.39 -5.51
C ALA A 73 -6.25 -10.30 -5.01
N VAL A 74 -5.99 -10.68 -3.76
CA VAL A 74 -4.62 -10.73 -3.21
C VAL A 74 -3.74 -11.72 -3.99
N GLN A 75 -4.26 -12.89 -4.36
CA GLN A 75 -3.49 -13.85 -5.17
C GLN A 75 -3.21 -13.33 -6.58
N VAL A 76 -4.18 -12.66 -7.22
CA VAL A 76 -3.96 -11.99 -8.52
C VAL A 76 -2.83 -10.97 -8.42
N ALA A 77 -2.86 -10.11 -7.39
CA ALA A 77 -1.79 -9.13 -7.16
C ALA A 77 -0.44 -9.80 -6.87
N ALA A 78 -0.41 -10.90 -6.13
CA ALA A 78 0.81 -11.67 -5.88
C ALA A 78 1.40 -12.26 -7.17
N GLY A 79 0.54 -12.69 -8.12
CA GLY A 79 0.97 -13.07 -9.47
C GLY A 79 1.68 -11.93 -10.18
N LEU A 80 1.05 -10.76 -10.26
CA LEU A 80 1.65 -9.56 -10.88
C LEU A 80 3.00 -9.17 -10.27
N VAL A 81 3.16 -9.30 -8.94
CA VAL A 81 4.43 -9.05 -8.26
C VAL A 81 5.52 -10.03 -8.70
N ARG A 82 5.19 -11.32 -8.82
CA ARG A 82 6.14 -12.34 -9.30
C ARG A 82 6.52 -12.13 -10.76
N ASP A 83 5.53 -11.81 -11.60
CA ASP A 83 5.72 -11.56 -13.02
C ASP A 83 6.61 -10.33 -13.26
N ALA A 84 6.48 -9.31 -12.40
CA ALA A 84 7.35 -8.13 -12.39
C ALA A 84 8.77 -8.40 -11.81
N GLY A 85 9.08 -9.65 -11.45
CA GLY A 85 10.42 -10.05 -11.00
C GLY A 85 10.70 -9.87 -9.51
N PHE A 86 9.67 -9.75 -8.68
CA PHE A 86 9.79 -9.52 -7.23
C PHE A 86 9.25 -10.68 -6.39
N ASP A 87 9.41 -10.60 -5.06
CA ASP A 87 8.90 -11.57 -4.10
C ASP A 87 7.71 -10.99 -3.30
N PRO A 88 6.48 -11.51 -3.47
CA PRO A 88 5.31 -10.99 -2.75
C PRO A 88 5.29 -11.42 -1.27
N VAL A 89 5.10 -10.45 -0.38
CA VAL A 89 4.92 -10.69 1.07
C VAL A 89 3.50 -10.33 1.49
N LEU A 90 2.68 -11.33 1.81
CA LEU A 90 1.31 -11.10 2.28
C LEU A 90 1.36 -10.59 3.74
N VAL A 91 0.93 -9.35 3.94
CA VAL A 91 0.95 -8.68 5.25
C VAL A 91 -0.38 -8.85 6.00
N GLY A 92 -1.49 -9.08 5.27
CA GLY A 92 -2.80 -9.31 5.86
C GLY A 92 -3.91 -8.52 5.17
N LYS A 93 -4.84 -8.01 5.98
CA LYS A 93 -6.04 -7.29 5.53
C LYS A 93 -5.70 -5.90 5.04
N LEU A 94 -6.61 -5.24 4.32
CA LEU A 94 -6.33 -3.89 3.79
C LEU A 94 -6.00 -2.88 4.91
N ALA A 95 -6.56 -3.05 6.09
CA ALA A 95 -6.22 -2.26 7.28
C ALA A 95 -4.74 -2.39 7.71
N ASP A 96 -4.10 -3.54 7.48
CA ASP A 96 -2.69 -3.79 7.79
C ASP A 96 -1.75 -3.08 6.79
N ALA A 97 -2.28 -2.55 5.69
CA ALA A 97 -1.50 -1.78 4.71
C ALA A 97 -0.81 -0.54 5.31
N ARG A 98 -1.29 -0.07 6.47
CA ARG A 98 -0.63 0.99 7.25
C ARG A 98 0.80 0.64 7.70
N ARG A 99 1.13 -0.66 7.77
CA ARG A 99 2.47 -1.12 8.18
C ARG A 99 3.54 -0.84 7.12
N PHE A 100 3.16 -0.69 5.86
CA PHE A 100 4.08 -0.46 4.74
C PHE A 100 3.79 0.82 3.94
N GLN A 101 2.91 1.69 4.45
CA GLN A 101 2.75 3.03 3.90
C GLN A 101 3.81 3.99 4.46
N ARG A 102 3.93 5.19 3.87
CA ARG A 102 4.85 6.23 4.36
C ARG A 102 4.68 6.44 5.87
N GLY A 103 5.78 6.31 6.62
CA GLY A 103 5.79 6.39 8.09
C GLY A 103 5.65 5.06 8.83
N GLY A 104 5.30 3.96 8.13
CA GLY A 104 5.26 2.61 8.68
C GLY A 104 6.60 1.86 8.58
N PRO A 105 6.80 0.79 9.38
CA PRO A 105 8.07 0.04 9.45
C PRO A 105 8.50 -0.65 8.15
N GLY A 106 7.57 -0.96 7.26
CA GLY A 106 7.84 -1.60 5.96
C GLY A 106 8.10 -0.63 4.80
N TYR A 107 8.06 0.69 5.04
CA TYR A 107 8.25 1.68 3.98
C TYR A 107 9.74 1.92 3.69
N GLY A 108 10.11 2.07 2.43
CA GLY A 108 11.47 2.42 2.04
C GLY A 108 12.52 1.32 2.24
N GLN A 109 12.12 0.06 2.39
CA GLN A 109 13.02 -1.06 2.72
C GLN A 109 13.33 -1.91 1.47
N PRO A 110 14.48 -1.73 0.79
CA PRO A 110 14.89 -2.57 -0.32
C PRO A 110 15.49 -3.89 0.18
N VAL A 111 14.66 -4.77 0.76
CA VAL A 111 15.10 -5.99 1.45
C VAL A 111 14.43 -7.25 0.88
N SER A 112 14.94 -8.42 1.26
CA SER A 112 14.34 -9.73 0.91
C SER A 112 13.03 -9.99 1.66
N ALA A 113 12.27 -11.01 1.24
CA ALA A 113 11.00 -11.36 1.88
C ALA A 113 11.18 -11.79 3.34
N ALA A 114 12.24 -12.55 3.63
CA ALA A 114 12.56 -12.97 5.00
C ALA A 114 12.83 -11.76 5.91
N GLU A 115 13.64 -10.81 5.47
CA GLU A 115 13.95 -9.59 6.22
C GLU A 115 12.71 -8.69 6.38
N LEU A 116 11.87 -8.58 5.34
CA LEU A 116 10.64 -7.80 5.43
C LEU A 116 9.65 -8.41 6.44
N LYS A 117 9.48 -9.74 6.43
CA LYS A 117 8.64 -10.45 7.41
C LYS A 117 9.12 -10.20 8.84
N GLN A 118 10.43 -10.28 9.07
CA GLN A 118 11.03 -9.96 10.38
C GLN A 118 10.74 -8.52 10.81
N LYS A 119 10.94 -7.54 9.93
CA LYS A 119 10.67 -6.12 10.22
C LYS A 119 9.20 -5.82 10.51
N LEU A 120 8.29 -6.60 9.92
CA LEU A 120 6.85 -6.47 10.11
C LEU A 120 6.29 -7.35 11.23
N SER A 121 7.16 -8.09 11.93
CA SER A 121 6.81 -9.09 12.94
C SER A 121 5.78 -10.11 12.41
N LEU A 122 5.96 -10.54 11.15
CA LEU A 122 5.17 -11.59 10.52
C LEU A 122 5.81 -12.95 10.78
N ALA A 123 5.00 -14.00 10.75
CA ALA A 123 5.52 -15.36 10.77
C ALA A 123 6.50 -15.57 9.59
N PRO A 124 7.63 -16.28 9.81
CA PRO A 124 8.64 -16.52 8.79
C PRO A 124 8.08 -17.27 7.57
#